data_AF-S9QGG9-F1
#
_entry.id   AF-S9QGG9-F1
#
_cell.length_a   1.000
_cell.length_b   1.000
_cell.length_c   1.000
_cell.angle_alpha   90.00
_cell.angle_beta   90.00
_cell.angle_gamma   90.00
#
_symmetry.space_group_name_H-M   'P 1'
#
loop_
_entity.id
_entity.type
_entity.pdbx_description
1 polymer ?
#
loop_
_entity_poly.entity_id
_entity_poly.type
_entity_poly.pdbx_seq_one_letter_code
_entity_poly.pdbx_strand_id
1 'polypeptide(L)'
;MAAQTIALLILLPFTVAFIYAAFHEFRRYKYEGRAVYGLAYDEETGTTHVTGIAEGEDAYDPDNYDPSDYNDPESKQDPNEAKT
;
A
#
# COMPACT_ATOMS: atom_id res chain seq x y z
N MET A 1 -24.58 32.05 13.56
CA MET A 1 -23.53 32.67 12.73
C MET A 1 -22.13 32.33 13.24
N ALA A 2 -21.69 32.76 14.43
CA ALA A 2 -20.32 32.51 14.91
C ALA A 2 -19.94 31.01 14.98
N ALA A 3 -20.81 30.15 15.53
CA ALA A 3 -20.56 28.72 15.63
C ALA A 3 -20.41 28.03 14.26
N GLN A 4 -21.19 28.45 13.26
CA GLN A 4 -21.12 27.91 11.90
C GLN A 4 -19.80 28.30 11.23
N THR A 5 -19.32 29.53 11.43
CA THR A 5 -18.03 29.99 10.89
C THR A 5 -16.86 29.24 11.52
N ILE A 6 -16.91 29.02 12.84
CA ILE A 6 -15.88 28.26 13.55
C ILE A 6 -15.88 26.80 13.07
N ALA A 7 -17.05 26.17 12.96
CA ALA A 7 -17.16 24.81 12.43
C ALA A 7 -16.61 24.70 11.00
N LEU A 8 -16.93 25.67 10.13
CA LEU A 8 -16.40 25.73 8.77
C LEU A 8 -14.88 25.81 8.77
N LEU A 9 -14.29 26.71 9.57
CA LEU A 9 -12.84 26.88 9.65
C LEU A 9 -12.12 25.62 10.14
N ILE A 10 -12.72 24.91 11.10
CA ILE A 10 -12.18 23.65 11.61
C ILE A 10 -12.26 22.56 10.54
N LEU A 11 -13.38 22.44 9.83
CA LEU A 11 -13.60 21.37 8.86
C LEU A 11 -12.87 21.60 7.54
N LEU A 12 -12.76 22.85 7.09
CA LEU A 12 -12.20 23.23 5.79
C LEU A 12 -10.85 22.54 5.45
N PRO A 13 -9.81 22.53 6.31
CA PRO A 13 -8.55 21.87 5.97
C PRO A 13 -8.71 20.36 5.72
N PHE A 14 -9.55 19.68 6.51
CA PHE A 14 -9.84 18.26 6.30
C PHE A 14 -10.60 18.05 5.01
N THR A 15 -11.65 18.84 4.77
CA THR A 15 -12.46 18.74 3.56
C THR A 15 -11.60 18.91 2.31
N VAL A 16 -10.67 19.88 2.31
CA VAL A 16 -9.72 20.09 1.21
C VAL A 16 -8.80 18.89 1.04
N ALA A 17 -8.23 18.35 2.13
CA ALA A 17 -7.37 17.17 2.07
C ALA A 17 -8.11 15.94 1.51
N PHE A 18 -9.33 15.69 1.96
CA PHE A 18 -10.16 14.58 1.48
C PHE A 18 -10.53 14.73 0.00
N ILE A 19 -10.91 15.93 -0.45
CA ILE A 19 -11.20 16.19 -1.86
C ILE A 19 -9.96 15.94 -2.72
N TYR A 20 -8.79 16.42 -2.29
CA TYR A 20 -7.53 16.21 -3.00
C TYR A 20 -7.18 14.72 -3.07
N ALA A 21 -7.25 14.00 -1.95
CA ALA A 21 -6.96 12.57 -1.90
C ALA A 21 -7.93 11.77 -2.78
N ALA A 22 -9.23 12.08 -2.76
CA ALA A 22 -10.22 11.43 -3.60
C ALA A 22 -9.96 11.66 -5.09
N PHE A 23 -9.61 12.89 -5.48
CA PHE A 23 -9.23 13.18 -6.87
C PHE A 23 -7.96 12.44 -7.28
N HIS A 24 -6.96 12.40 -6.40
CA HIS A 24 -5.71 11.70 -6.64
C HIS A 24 -5.94 10.18 -6.83
N GLU A 25 -6.71 9.56 -5.93
CA GLU A 25 -7.06 8.13 -6.01
C GLU A 25 -7.93 7.83 -7.24
N PHE A 26 -8.87 8.71 -7.59
CA PHE A 26 -9.66 8.55 -8.81
C PHE A 26 -8.78 8.58 -10.07
N ARG A 27 -7.79 9.48 -10.12
CA ARG A 27 -6.79 9.49 -11.19
C ARG A 27 -6.00 8.19 -11.21
N ARG A 28 -5.47 7.77 -10.06
CA ARG A 28 -4.71 6.53 -9.91
C ARG A 28 -5.50 5.33 -10.43
N TYR A 29 -6.74 5.17 -9.98
CA TYR A 29 -7.66 4.12 -10.43
C TYR A 29 -7.85 4.09 -11.96
N LYS A 30 -7.90 5.27 -12.61
CA LYS A 30 -8.02 5.36 -14.07
C LYS A 30 -6.77 4.91 -14.83
N TYR A 31 -5.58 5.06 -14.24
CA TYR A 31 -4.31 4.72 -14.88
C TYR A 31 -3.82 3.31 -14.52
N GLU A 32 -3.95 2.92 -13.25
CA GLU A 32 -3.36 1.70 -12.69
C GLU A 32 -4.38 0.56 -12.48
N GLY A 33 -5.68 0.84 -12.62
CA GLY A 33 -6.73 -0.16 -12.40
C GLY A 33 -7.08 -0.36 -10.92
N ARG A 34 -7.57 -1.56 -10.56
CA ARG A 34 -7.88 -1.87 -9.16
C ARG A 34 -6.59 -2.19 -8.42
N ALA A 35 -6.37 -1.54 -7.28
CA ALA A 35 -5.33 -2.01 -6.36
C ALA A 35 -5.93 -2.76 -5.20
N VAL A 36 -5.15 -3.70 -4.70
CA VAL A 36 -5.34 -4.31 -3.38
C VAL A 36 -4.41 -3.57 -2.42
N TYR A 37 -4.95 -3.10 -1.30
CA TYR A 37 -4.10 -2.51 -0.28
C TYR A 37 -3.39 -3.63 0.49
N GLY A 38 -2.07 -3.58 0.55
CA GLY A 38 -1.23 -4.61 1.15
C GLY A 38 0.08 -4.03 1.68
N LEU A 39 0.90 -4.89 2.26
CA LEU A 39 2.27 -4.57 2.63
C LEU A 39 3.13 -4.61 1.36
N ALA A 40 3.85 -3.54 1.05
CA ALA A 40 4.85 -3.50 0.00
C ALA A 40 6.24 -3.38 0.64
N TYR A 41 7.21 -4.11 0.09
CA TYR A 41 8.61 -4.05 0.50
C TYR A 41 9.36 -3.04 -0.38
N ASP A 42 10.07 -2.11 0.25
CA ASP A 42 10.96 -1.16 -0.41
C ASP A 42 12.40 -1.66 -0.30
N GLU A 43 12.96 -2.09 -1.44
CA GLU A 43 14.33 -2.62 -1.54
C GLU A 43 15.41 -1.55 -1.27
N GLU A 44 15.12 -0.28 -1.53
CA GLU A 44 16.10 0.80 -1.37
C GLU A 44 16.33 1.10 0.11
N THR A 45 15.26 1.08 0.91
CA THR A 45 15.33 1.37 2.35
C THR A 45 15.34 0.11 3.22
N GLY A 46 15.00 -1.05 2.65
CA GLY A 46 14.82 -2.30 3.39
C GLY A 46 13.62 -2.25 4.35
N THR A 47 12.60 -1.43 4.05
CA THR A 47 11.43 -1.26 4.91
C THR A 47 10.15 -1.73 4.24
N THR A 48 9.19 -2.23 5.03
CA THR A 48 7.87 -2.60 4.54
C THR A 48 6.85 -1.55 4.97
N HIS A 49 5.97 -1.12 4.05
CA HIS A 49 4.93 -0.14 4.33
C HIS A 49 3.60 -0.52 3.66
N VAL A 50 2.49 -0.05 4.24
CA VAL A 50 1.16 -0.29 3.66
C VAL A 50 0.94 0.68 2.50
N THR A 51 0.68 0.14 1.31
CA THR A 51 0.40 0.94 0.10
C THR A 51 -0.58 0.22 -0.82
N GLY A 52 -0.99 0.87 -1.89
CA GLY A 52 -1.79 0.25 -2.95
C GLY A 52 -0.89 -0.58 -3.86
N ILE A 53 -1.20 -1.87 -3.99
CA ILE A 53 -0.47 -2.82 -4.84
C ILE A 53 -1.23 -3.00 -6.14
N ALA A 54 -0.56 -2.76 -7.27
CA ALA A 54 -1.18 -2.75 -8.58
C ALA A 54 -1.72 -4.14 -8.98
N GLU A 55 -2.69 -4.16 -9.90
CA GLU A 55 -3.26 -5.42 -10.41
C GLU A 55 -2.16 -6.20 -11.16
N GLY A 56 -1.61 -7.24 -10.51
CA GLY A 56 -0.51 -8.06 -11.04
C GLY A 56 0.79 -8.01 -10.22
N GLU A 57 0.85 -7.17 -9.19
CA GLU A 57 1.90 -7.21 -8.17
C GLU A 57 1.42 -7.98 -6.93
N ASP A 58 2.32 -8.77 -6.34
CA ASP A 58 2.02 -9.53 -5.13
C ASP A 58 2.33 -8.69 -3.89
N ALA A 59 1.46 -8.80 -2.88
CA ALA A 59 1.73 -8.21 -1.58
C ALA A 59 2.90 -8.93 -0.90
N TYR A 60 3.79 -8.15 -0.28
CA TYR A 60 4.82 -8.69 0.58
C TYR A 60 4.17 -9.40 1.77
N ASP A 61 4.50 -10.67 1.93
CA ASP A 61 4.06 -11.50 3.04
C ASP A 61 5.27 -11.77 3.96
N PRO A 62 5.30 -11.20 5.18
CA PRO A 62 6.38 -11.42 6.13
C PRO A 62 6.58 -12.90 6.49
N ASP A 63 5.53 -13.72 6.41
CA ASP A 63 5.61 -15.14 6.75
C ASP A 63 6.33 -15.95 5.65
N ASN A 64 6.43 -15.42 4.43
CA ASN A 64 7.19 -16.03 3.33
C ASN A 64 8.66 -15.57 3.30
N TYR A 65 9.06 -14.63 4.15
CA TYR A 65 10.44 -14.13 4.20
C TYR A 65 11.25 -14.91 5.24
N ASP A 66 12.16 -15.78 4.78
CA ASP A 66 13.10 -16.50 5.65
C ASP A 66 14.52 -15.88 5.55
N PRO A 67 15.03 -15.23 6.61
CA PRO A 67 16.39 -14.69 6.63
C PRO A 67 17.48 -15.76 6.47
N SER A 68 17.16 -17.03 6.73
CA SER A 68 18.10 -18.14 6.59
C SER A 68 18.40 -18.49 5.13
N ASP A 69 17.50 -18.12 4.19
CA ASP A 69 17.69 -18.32 2.74
C ASP A 69 18.91 -17.56 2.18
N TYR A 70 19.31 -16.47 2.83
CA TYR A 70 20.51 -15.73 2.43
C TYR A 70 21.80 -16.53 2.67
N ASN A 71 21.80 -17.43 3.66
CA ASN A 71 22.96 -18.20 4.06
C ASN A 71 23.03 -19.60 3.40
N ASP A 72 21.97 -20.02 2.70
CA ASP A 72 21.90 -21.34 2.08
C ASP A 72 21.68 -21.25 0.56
N PRO A 73 22.70 -21.53 -0.28
CA PRO A 73 22.57 -21.48 -1.73
C PRO A 73 21.58 -22.52 -2.31
N GLU A 74 21.05 -23.46 -1.52
CA GLU A 74 20.09 -24.48 -1.95
C GLU A 74 18.61 -24.14 -1.69
N SER A 75 18.28 -23.05 -0.99
CA SER A 75 16.92 -22.82 -0.47
C SER A 75 15.94 -22.08 -1.39
N LYS A 76 16.29 -21.83 -2.66
CA LYS A 76 15.34 -21.26 -3.64
C LYS A 76 14.25 -22.27 -4.01
N GLN A 77 13.30 -22.51 -3.11
CA GLN A 77 12.06 -23.21 -3.41
C GLN A 77 11.10 -22.24 -4.10
N ASP A 78 10.66 -22.63 -5.29
CA ASP A 78 9.66 -21.94 -6.08
C ASP A 78 8.35 -21.89 -5.24
N PRO A 79 7.72 -20.72 -5.03
CA PRO A 79 6.55 -20.55 -4.15
C PRO A 79 5.29 -21.31 -4.61
N ASN A 80 5.36 -22.11 -5.67
CA ASN A 80 4.26 -22.87 -6.25
C ASN A 80 4.16 -24.33 -5.77
N GLU A 81 5.08 -24.84 -4.96
CA GLU A 81 5.07 -26.25 -4.52
C GLU A 81 4.24 -26.54 -3.24
N ALA A 82 3.75 -25.53 -2.52
CA ALA A 82 3.06 -25.75 -1.24
C ALA A 82 1.55 -26.07 -1.34
N LYS A 83 1.01 -26.38 -2.53
CA LYS A 83 -0.39 -26.78 -2.72
C LYS A 83 -0.52 -28.03 -3.59
N THR A 84 -0.31 -29.21 -3.01
CA THR A 84 -0.89 -30.49 -3.48
C THR A 84 -1.13 -31.41 -2.29
#